data_AF-A0A1F3P4F3-F1
#
_entry.id   AF-A0A1F3P4F3-F1
#
_cell.length_a   1.000
_cell.length_b   1.000
_cell.length_c   1.000
_cell.angle_alpha   90.00
_cell.angle_beta   90.00
_cell.angle_gamma   90.00
#
_symmetry.space_group_name_H-M   'P 1'
#
loop_
_entity.id
_entity.type
_entity.pdbx_description
1 polymer ?
#
loop_
_entity_poly.entity_id
_entity_poly.type
_entity_poly.pdbx_seq_one_letter_code
_entity_poly.pdbx_strand_id
1 'polypeptide(L)'
;MNLRGIWQSSGTGNDEMIRSLIPQSGIMILILILCITALFLFKKRKIQLKLVGVIILLIIVFIGLMLYHLFWVAGKYQADLVPGYKMFIPLLILVFGILAYRGIKRDENLVRSYDRLR
;
A
#
# COMPACT_ATOMS: atom_id res chain seq x y z
N MET A 1 -6.65 28.41 -7.47
CA MET A 1 -6.08 27.06 -7.65
C MET A 1 -7.23 26.07 -7.64
N ASN A 2 -7.58 25.53 -8.82
CA ASN A 2 -8.68 24.57 -8.96
C ASN A 2 -8.25 23.21 -8.41
N LEU A 3 -8.84 22.79 -7.29
CA LEU A 3 -8.63 21.48 -6.64
C LEU A 3 -9.43 20.34 -7.30
N ARG A 4 -9.92 20.55 -8.53
CA ARG A 4 -10.74 19.58 -9.26
C ARG A 4 -9.85 18.63 -10.05
N GLY A 5 -9.19 17.74 -9.32
CA GLY A 5 -8.57 16.56 -9.91
C GLY A 5 -9.65 15.65 -10.49
N ILE A 6 -9.61 15.45 -11.80
CA ILE A 6 -10.22 14.32 -12.51
C ILE A 6 -11.76 14.27 -12.45
N TRP A 7 -12.44 15.41 -12.46
CA TRP A 7 -13.89 15.43 -12.72
C TRP A 7 -14.24 16.59 -13.64
N GLN A 8 -14.08 16.38 -14.94
CA GLN A 8 -14.91 17.07 -15.92
C GLN A 8 -15.36 16.06 -16.97
N SER A 9 -16.67 15.79 -16.94
CA SER A 9 -17.36 14.84 -17.79
C SER A 9 -17.46 15.35 -19.22
N SER A 10 -17.18 14.49 -20.20
CA SER A 10 -17.88 14.44 -21.49
C SER A 10 -17.58 13.11 -22.21
N GLY A 11 -18.52 12.17 -22.14
CA GLY A 11 -18.69 11.05 -23.08
C GLY A 11 -17.84 9.79 -22.87
N THR A 12 -18.48 8.69 -22.47
CA THR A 12 -18.11 7.25 -22.61
C THR A 12 -16.72 6.76 -22.11
N GLY A 13 -15.64 7.54 -22.20
CA GLY A 13 -14.29 7.19 -21.74
C GLY A 13 -14.08 7.28 -20.23
N ASN A 14 -14.91 8.06 -19.52
CA ASN A 14 -14.87 8.14 -18.06
C ASN A 14 -15.28 6.81 -17.40
N ASP A 15 -16.17 6.07 -18.05
CA ASP A 15 -16.69 4.81 -17.53
C ASP A 15 -15.60 3.73 -17.59
N GLU A 16 -14.76 3.74 -18.64
CA GLU A 16 -13.62 2.83 -18.77
C GLU A 16 -12.51 3.12 -17.75
N MET A 17 -12.20 4.40 -17.51
CA MET A 17 -11.22 4.80 -16.49
C MET A 17 -11.69 4.50 -15.07
N ILE A 18 -12.97 4.73 -14.76
CA ILE A 18 -13.53 4.39 -13.44
C ILE A 18 -13.55 2.87 -13.25
N ARG A 19 -13.87 2.10 -14.31
CA ARG A 19 -13.89 0.64 -14.27
C ARG A 19 -12.51 0.02 -14.09
N SER A 20 -11.43 0.66 -14.57
CA SER A 20 -10.06 0.20 -14.32
C SER A 20 -9.51 0.56 -12.93
N LEU A 21 -10.06 1.59 -12.28
CA LEU A 21 -9.68 2.03 -10.92
C LEU A 21 -10.33 1.20 -9.80
N ILE A 22 -11.56 0.69 -10.02
CA ILE A 22 -12.29 -0.11 -9.02
C ILE A 22 -11.47 -1.33 -8.52
N PRO A 23 -10.85 -2.15 -9.39
CA PRO A 23 -10.04 -3.30 -8.96
C PRO A 23 -8.88 -2.91 -8.04
N GLN A 24 -8.21 -1.79 -8.33
CA GLN A 24 -7.05 -1.32 -7.56
C GLN A 24 -7.46 -0.88 -6.15
N SER A 25 -8.63 -0.23 -6.01
CA SER A 25 -9.15 0.19 -4.71
C SER A 25 -9.49 -0.99 -3.78
N GLY A 26 -9.99 -2.10 -4.35
CA GLY A 26 -10.28 -3.33 -3.60
C GLY A 26 -9.04 -3.95 -2.97
N ILE A 27 -7.92 -3.97 -3.70
CA ILE A 27 -6.63 -4.48 -3.19
C ILE A 27 -6.12 -3.63 -2.03
N MET A 28 -6.29 -2.30 -2.10
CA MET A 28 -5.95 -1.38 -1.01
C MET A 28 -6.75 -1.67 0.27
N ILE A 29 -8.07 -1.91 0.14
CA ILE A 29 -8.93 -2.26 1.28
C ILE A 29 -8.51 -3.62 1.87
N LEU A 30 -8.17 -4.58 1.02
CA LEU A 30 -7.68 -5.89 1.47
C LEU A 30 -6.37 -5.76 2.27
N ILE A 31 -5.42 -4.94 1.81
CA ILE A 31 -4.17 -4.63 2.53
C ILE A 31 -4.47 -4.01 3.89
N LEU A 32 -5.45 -3.10 3.98
CA LEU A 32 -5.86 -2.47 5.23
C LEU A 32 -6.37 -3.51 6.25
N ILE A 33 -7.23 -4.43 5.80
CA ILE A 33 -7.76 -5.51 6.65
C ILE A 33 -6.62 -6.44 7.13
N LEU A 34 -5.67 -6.76 6.24
CA LEU A 34 -4.49 -7.56 6.61
C LEU A 34 -3.63 -6.87 7.67
N CYS A 35 -3.42 -5.56 7.54
CA CYS A 35 -2.72 -4.73 8.53
C CYS A 35 -3.41 -4.77 9.89
N ILE A 36 -4.72 -4.59 9.93
CA ILE A 36 -5.51 -4.65 11.17
C ILE A 36 -5.41 -6.04 11.80
N THR A 37 -5.52 -7.09 10.98
CA THR A 37 -5.39 -8.48 11.45
C THR A 37 -3.99 -8.74 12.03
N ALA A 38 -2.94 -8.19 11.40
CA ALA A 38 -1.57 -8.28 11.92
C ALA A 38 -1.38 -7.53 13.25
N LEU A 39 -2.14 -6.45 13.51
CA LEU A 39 -2.14 -5.77 14.81
C LEU A 39 -2.70 -6.67 15.92
N PHE A 40 -3.80 -7.38 15.67
CA PHE A 40 -4.39 -8.30 16.66
C PHE A 40 -3.53 -9.53 16.94
N LEU A 41 -2.58 -9.88 16.06
CA LEU A 41 -1.67 -11.00 16.25
C LEU A 41 -0.44 -10.70 17.12
N PHE A 42 -0.54 -9.69 17.99
CA PHE A 42 0.51 -9.26 18.93
C PHE A 42 0.96 -10.37 19.91
N LYS A 43 0.11 -11.37 20.17
CA LYS A 43 0.45 -12.52 21.05
C LYS A 43 1.56 -13.41 20.49
N LYS A 44 1.78 -13.43 19.17
CA LYS A 44 2.75 -14.31 18.50
C LYS A 44 3.73 -13.49 17.67
N ARG A 45 4.68 -12.81 18.33
CA ARG A 45 5.67 -11.89 17.72
C ARG A 45 6.36 -12.45 16.48
N LYS A 46 6.77 -13.73 16.49
CA LYS A 46 7.39 -14.42 15.33
C LYS A 46 6.47 -14.49 14.11
N ILE A 47 5.18 -14.74 14.32
CA ILE A 47 4.19 -14.84 13.24
C ILE A 47 3.82 -13.43 12.76
N GLN A 48 3.68 -12.48 13.69
CA GLN A 48 3.46 -11.07 13.39
C GLN A 48 4.58 -10.50 12.49
N LEU A 49 5.85 -10.83 12.79
CA LEU A 49 6.99 -10.37 12.00
C LEU A 49 6.98 -10.94 10.57
N LYS A 50 6.64 -12.23 10.41
CA LYS A 50 6.46 -12.84 9.07
C LYS A 50 5.29 -12.21 8.31
N LEU A 51 4.15 -12.00 8.96
CA LEU A 51 2.97 -11.39 8.34
C LEU A 51 3.22 -9.95 7.90
N VAL A 52 3.84 -9.13 8.74
CA VAL A 52 4.20 -7.75 8.37
C VAL A 52 5.19 -7.73 7.21
N GLY A 53 6.13 -8.67 7.16
CA GLY A 53 7.00 -8.85 5.98
C GLY A 53 6.23 -9.15 4.69
N VAL A 54 5.23 -10.04 4.76
CA VAL A 54 4.34 -10.36 3.62
C VAL A 54 3.50 -9.14 3.22
N ILE A 55 3.00 -8.37 4.18
CA ILE A 55 2.24 -7.14 3.92
C ILE A 55 3.10 -6.11 3.18
N ILE A 56 4.35 -5.90 3.61
CA ILE A 56 5.27 -4.98 2.94
C ILE A 56 5.53 -5.44 1.49
N LEU A 57 5.78 -6.74 1.29
CA LEU A 57 5.95 -7.30 -0.05
C LEU A 57 4.72 -7.05 -0.93
N LEU A 58 3.52 -7.26 -0.38
CA LEU A 58 2.26 -7.05 -1.09
C LEU A 58 2.06 -5.59 -1.49
N ILE A 59 2.42 -4.64 -0.61
CA ILE A 59 2.39 -3.21 -0.91
C ILE A 59 3.38 -2.84 -2.02
N ILE A 60 4.59 -3.40 -2.02
CA ILE A 60 5.58 -3.18 -3.09
C ILE A 60 5.04 -3.66 -4.44
N VAL A 61 4.47 -4.86 -4.48
CA VAL A 61 3.85 -5.40 -5.71
C VAL A 61 2.69 -4.53 -6.17
N PHE A 62 1.85 -4.06 -5.24
CA PHE A 62 0.74 -3.15 -5.55
C PHE A 62 1.21 -1.84 -6.17
N ILE A 63 2.28 -1.24 -5.63
CA ILE A 63 2.90 -0.04 -6.21
C ILE A 63 3.41 -0.33 -7.63
N GLY A 64 4.08 -1.47 -7.83
CA GLY A 64 4.56 -1.89 -9.16
C GLY A 64 3.44 -2.02 -10.19
N LEU A 65 2.31 -2.64 -9.81
CA LEU A 65 1.13 -2.75 -10.67
C LEU A 65 0.51 -1.38 -10.99
N MET A 66 0.48 -0.49 -10.01
CA MET A 66 -0.04 0.87 -10.20
C MET A 66 0.85 1.67 -11.17
N LEU A 67 2.17 1.57 -11.05
CA LEU A 67 3.13 2.18 -11.97
C LEU A 67 3.01 1.61 -13.38
N TYR A 68 2.89 0.29 -13.52
CA TYR A 68 2.68 -0.35 -14.82
C TYR A 68 1.42 0.18 -15.51
N HIS A 69 0.30 0.29 -14.78
CA HIS A 69 -0.93 0.84 -15.32
C HIS A 69 -0.77 2.31 -15.73
N LEU A 70 -0.03 3.09 -14.94
CA LEU A 70 0.28 4.49 -15.25
C LEU A 70 1.08 4.62 -16.56
N PHE A 71 2.13 3.83 -16.73
CA PHE A 71 2.93 3.83 -17.97
C PHE A 71 2.11 3.37 -19.19
N TRP A 72 1.25 2.37 -19.02
CA TRP A 72 0.37 1.87 -20.08
C TRP A 72 -0.63 2.93 -20.56
N VAL A 73 -1.24 3.67 -19.61
CA VAL A 73 -2.18 4.75 -19.92
C VAL A 73 -1.44 5.96 -20.52
N ALA A 74 -0.27 6.32 -19.99
CA ALA A 74 0.56 7.41 -20.52
C ALA A 74 0.96 7.17 -21.98
N GLY A 75 1.35 5.93 -22.32
CA GLY A 75 1.70 5.54 -23.68
C GLY A 75 0.52 5.59 -24.66
N LYS A 76 -0.72 5.41 -24.19
CA LYS A 76 -1.92 5.44 -25.04
C LYS A 76 -2.51 6.84 -25.24
N TYR A 77 -2.40 7.74 -24.27
CA TYR A 77 -3.18 8.98 -24.27
C TYR A 77 -2.36 10.28 -24.40
N GLN A 78 -1.02 10.23 -24.41
CA GLN A 78 -0.17 11.44 -24.35
C GLN A 78 -0.69 12.49 -23.35
N ALA A 79 -1.31 12.01 -22.27
CA ALA A 79 -2.02 12.86 -21.34
C ALA A 79 -1.03 13.39 -20.31
N ASP A 80 -1.16 14.68 -20.00
CA ASP A 80 -0.44 15.31 -18.90
C ASP A 80 -0.71 14.50 -17.62
N LEU A 81 0.32 13.79 -17.15
CA LEU A 81 0.32 13.20 -15.82
C LEU A 81 0.17 14.36 -14.84
N VAL A 82 -1.04 14.58 -14.35
CA VAL A 82 -1.26 15.34 -13.13
C VAL A 82 -1.23 14.30 -12.00
N PRO A 83 -0.06 13.99 -11.41
CA PRO A 83 0.03 13.04 -10.32
C PRO A 83 -0.81 13.58 -9.16
N GLY A 84 -2.01 13.02 -8.99
CA GLY A 84 -2.86 13.34 -7.87
C GLY A 84 -2.19 12.91 -6.57
N TYR A 85 -2.48 13.64 -5.48
CA TYR A 85 -1.99 13.35 -4.13
C TYR A 85 -2.15 11.88 -3.69
N LYS A 86 -3.11 11.15 -4.29
CA LYS A 86 -3.37 9.73 -4.04
C LYS A 86 -2.19 8.81 -4.38
N MET A 87 -1.31 9.18 -5.30
CA MET A 87 -0.10 8.40 -5.62
C MET A 87 0.94 8.38 -4.50
N PHE A 88 0.92 9.37 -3.60
CA PHE A 88 1.83 9.43 -2.46
C PHE A 88 1.38 8.52 -1.29
N ILE A 89 0.09 8.21 -1.20
CA ILE A 89 -0.48 7.38 -0.13
C ILE A 89 0.20 6.00 -0.04
N PRO A 90 0.30 5.18 -1.10
CA PRO A 90 0.92 3.85 -1.01
C PRO A 90 2.41 3.91 -0.66
N LEU A 91 3.13 4.95 -1.08
CA LEU A 91 4.53 5.17 -0.69
C LEU A 91 4.64 5.43 0.82
N LEU A 92 3.73 6.24 1.37
CA LEU A 92 3.68 6.52 2.80
C LEU A 92 3.34 5.26 3.61
N ILE A 93 2.40 4.43 3.14
CA ILE A 93 2.05 3.14 3.76
C ILE A 93 3.28 2.21 3.78
N LEU A 94 4.07 2.17 2.70
CA LEU A 94 5.29 1.37 2.63
C LEU A 94 6.31 1.79 3.69
N VAL A 95 6.54 3.10 3.86
CA VAL A 95 7.46 3.62 4.89
C VAL A 95 6.99 3.20 6.28
N PHE A 96 5.70 3.38 6.58
CA PHE A 96 5.14 2.96 7.87
C PHE A 96 5.22 1.45 8.08
N GLY A 97 5.02 0.63 7.04
CA GLY A 97 5.19 -0.82 7.10
C GLY A 97 6.62 -1.21 7.49
N ILE A 98 7.62 -0.60 6.87
CA ILE A 98 9.04 -0.85 7.20
C ILE A 98 9.35 -0.46 8.64
N LEU A 99 8.85 0.69 9.10
CA LEU A 99 9.03 1.13 10.49
C LEU A 99 8.38 0.16 11.48
N ALA A 100 7.16 -0.31 11.20
CA ALA A 100 6.47 -1.31 12.01
C ALA A 100 7.28 -2.62 12.09
N TYR A 101 7.79 -3.11 10.96
CA TYR A 101 8.63 -4.31 10.92
C TYR A 101 9.89 -4.16 11.78
N ARG A 102 10.57 -3.01 11.69
CA ARG A 102 11.76 -2.71 12.51
C ARG A 102 11.43 -2.64 14.00
N GLY A 103 10.29 -2.02 14.36
CA GLY A 103 9.80 -1.96 15.73
C GLY A 103 9.55 -3.35 16.32
N ILE A 104 8.78 -4.19 15.62
CA ILE A 104 8.44 -5.55 16.06
C ILE A 104 9.71 -6.41 16.21
N LYS A 105 10.67 -6.28 15.29
CA LYS A 105 11.94 -7.01 15.36
C LYS A 105 12.77 -6.62 16.58
N ARG A 106 12.82 -5.32 16.90
CA ARG A 106 13.51 -4.83 18.10
C ARG A 106 12.86 -5.38 19.37
N ASP A 107 11.54 -5.38 19.41
CA ASP A 107 10.74 -5.89 20.52
C ASP A 107 10.94 -7.40 20.73
N GLU A 108 11.06 -8.19 19.67
CA GLU A 108 11.41 -9.61 19.79
C GLU A 108 12.83 -9.83 20.33
N ASN A 109 13.79 -9.03 19.86
CA ASN A 109 15.18 -9.13 20.29
C ASN A 109 15.36 -8.80 21.78
N LEU A 110 14.64 -7.80 22.29
CA LEU A 110 14.66 -7.42 23.72
C LEU A 110 14.15 -8.53 24.63
N VAL A 111 13.03 -9.17 24.24
CA VAL A 111 12.48 -10.31 24.99
C VAL A 111 13.47 -11.48 24.98
N ARG A 112 14.10 -11.76 23.84
CA ARG A 112 15.08 -12.84 23.70
C ARG A 112 16.41 -12.59 24.41
N SER A 113 16.83 -11.34 24.57
CA SER A 113 18.00 -11.01 25.40
C SER A 113 17.71 -11.18 26.89
N TYR A 114 16.50 -10.85 27.33
CA TYR A 114 16.11 -11.00 28.74
C TYR A 114 16.03 -12.47 29.16
N ASP A 115 15.47 -13.34 28.30
CA ASP A 115 15.42 -14.79 28.52
C ASP A 115 16.80 -15.47 28.61
N ARG A 116 17.88 -14.81 28.17
CA ARG A 116 19.25 -15.36 28.24
C ARG A 116 20.01 -14.96 29.51
N LEU A 117 19.51 -13.99 30.26
CA LEU A 117 20.11 -13.50 31.50
C LEU A 117 19.54 -14.17 32.76
N ARG A 118 18.42 -14.87 32.60
CA ARG A 118 17.82 -15.72 33.63
C ARG A 118 18.33 -17.15 33.47
#